data_AF-A0A1F5HV34-F1
#
_entry.id   AF-A0A1F5HV34-F1
#
_cell.length_a   1.000
_cell.length_b   1.000
_cell.length_c   1.000
_cell.angle_alpha   90.00
_cell.angle_beta   90.00
_cell.angle_gamma   90.00
#
_symmetry.space_group_name_H-M   'P 1'
#
loop_
_entity.id
_entity.type
_entity.pdbx_description
1 polymer ?
#
loop_
_entity_poly.entity_id
_entity_poly.type
_entity_poly.pdbx_seq_one_letter_code
_entity_poly.pdbx_strand_id
1 'polypeptide(L)'
;MNLLKLKEIPKIISDEYQGKRVVFMSGAFDLFHYGHFHALYTASQLGDIFVLQIDGNRLVKNRKGKERPFMDEKERAQIITSLKFVNFAFISNTPSEDIRTLQMINPDVFVRAKLHTETNLDRKIREKTILTKMTRGRIVWLEQTPEISTTKIVSALIKPNDFHFNPRKNLSMKSTSLAN
;
A
#
# COMPACT_ATOMS: atom_id res chain seq x y z
N MET A 1 17.79 -9.49 0.62
CA MET A 1 17.03 -8.26 0.28
C MET A 1 15.72 -8.70 -0.35
N ASN A 2 14.57 -8.30 0.20
CA ASN A 2 13.25 -8.84 -0.16
C ASN A 2 12.64 -8.21 -1.43
N LEU A 3 13.49 -7.62 -2.29
CA LEU A 3 13.09 -6.98 -3.54
C LEU A 3 13.25 -7.97 -4.70
N LEU A 4 12.14 -8.39 -5.30
CA LEU A 4 12.10 -9.43 -6.34
C LEU A 4 11.40 -8.91 -7.61
N LYS A 5 11.44 -9.69 -8.69
CA LYS A 5 10.54 -9.49 -9.83
C LYS A 5 9.23 -10.23 -9.56
N LEU A 6 8.11 -9.66 -10.03
CA LEU A 6 6.78 -10.27 -9.88
C LEU A 6 6.73 -11.74 -10.34
N LYS A 7 7.48 -12.10 -11.39
CA LYS A 7 7.52 -13.48 -11.92
C LYS A 7 8.14 -14.51 -10.97
N GLU A 8 8.91 -14.08 -9.97
CA GLU A 8 9.61 -14.96 -9.03
C GLU A 8 8.74 -15.28 -7.81
N ILE A 9 7.87 -14.34 -7.42
CA ILE A 9 7.07 -14.40 -6.19
C ILE A 9 6.11 -15.61 -6.17
N PRO A 10 5.33 -15.93 -7.23
CA PRO A 10 4.40 -17.06 -7.18
C PRO A 10 5.08 -18.39 -6.90
N LYS A 11 6.27 -18.60 -7.49
CA LYS A 11 7.05 -19.83 -7.27
C LYS A 11 7.56 -19.92 -5.84
N ILE A 12 8.08 -18.84 -5.27
CA ILE A 12 8.54 -18.81 -3.88
C ILE A 12 7.37 -19.10 -2.93
N ILE A 13 6.19 -18.50 -3.18
CA ILE A 13 5.00 -18.78 -2.38
C ILE A 13 4.59 -20.25 -2.48
N SER A 14 4.60 -20.84 -3.69
CA SER A 14 4.23 -22.25 -3.87
C SER A 14 5.24 -23.22 -3.27
N ASP A 15 6.53 -22.87 -3.23
CA ASP A 15 7.59 -23.78 -2.81
C ASP A 15 7.84 -23.69 -1.30
N GLU A 16 7.78 -22.49 -0.72
CA GLU A 16 8.21 -22.23 0.66
C GLU A 16 7.05 -21.88 1.62
N TYR A 17 5.89 -21.47 1.11
CA TYR A 17 4.80 -20.91 1.93
C TYR A 17 3.45 -21.59 1.66
N GLN A 18 3.47 -22.89 1.40
CA GLN A 18 2.24 -23.67 1.19
C GLN A 18 1.30 -23.58 2.39
N GLY A 19 0.00 -23.35 2.10
CA GLY A 19 -1.03 -23.21 3.12
C GLY A 19 -0.98 -21.92 3.95
N LYS A 20 -0.03 -21.00 3.66
CA LYS A 20 0.04 -19.68 4.30
C LYS A 20 -0.89 -18.69 3.62
N ARG A 21 -1.49 -17.81 4.42
CA ARG A 21 -2.38 -16.76 3.94
C ARG A 21 -1.57 -15.60 3.35
N VAL A 22 -1.75 -15.35 2.07
CA VAL A 22 -1.04 -14.29 1.34
C VAL A 22 -1.86 -13.00 1.35
N VAL A 23 -1.24 -11.93 1.83
CA VAL A 23 -1.75 -10.56 1.80
C VAL A 23 -1.03 -9.79 0.71
N PHE A 24 -1.78 -9.06 -0.11
CA PHE A 24 -1.25 -8.17 -1.12
C PHE A 24 -1.72 -6.73 -0.91
N MET A 25 -0.82 -5.77 -1.09
CA MET A 25 -1.16 -4.34 -1.17
C MET A 25 -0.25 -3.64 -2.19
N SER A 26 -0.75 -2.58 -2.81
CA SER A 26 0.03 -1.73 -3.72
C SER A 26 -0.05 -0.25 -3.34
N GLY A 27 1.00 0.51 -3.68
CA GLY A 27 1.03 1.94 -3.41
C GLY A 27 2.29 2.64 -3.88
N ALA A 28 2.23 3.98 -3.87
CA ALA A 28 3.37 4.81 -4.21
C ALA A 28 4.39 4.92 -3.06
N PHE A 29 3.93 5.01 -1.81
CA PHE A 29 4.79 5.14 -0.63
C PHE A 29 5.81 6.30 -0.71
N ASP A 30 5.39 7.41 -1.33
CA ASP A 30 6.19 8.62 -1.54
C ASP A 30 6.30 9.46 -0.25
N LEU A 31 7.47 10.05 0.02
CA LEU A 31 7.91 10.56 1.34
C LEU A 31 7.35 9.73 2.49
N PHE A 32 7.97 8.56 2.73
CA PHE A 32 7.46 7.59 3.70
C PHE A 32 7.21 8.22 5.08
N HIS A 33 6.05 7.93 5.67
CA HIS A 33 5.56 8.60 6.88
C HIS A 33 4.64 7.68 7.69
N TYR A 34 4.24 8.10 8.88
CA TYR A 34 3.43 7.29 9.80
C TYR A 34 2.17 6.70 9.16
N GLY A 35 1.43 7.47 8.36
CA GLY A 35 0.25 6.94 7.66
C GLY A 35 0.54 5.75 6.74
N HIS A 36 1.69 5.73 6.06
CA HIS A 36 2.13 4.57 5.27
C HIS A 36 2.46 3.40 6.18
N PHE A 37 3.28 3.63 7.22
CA PHE A 37 3.64 2.59 8.18
C PHE A 37 2.40 1.94 8.80
N HIS A 38 1.45 2.74 9.30
CA HIS A 38 0.24 2.27 9.95
C HIS A 38 -0.63 1.42 9.00
N ALA A 39 -0.83 1.88 7.76
CA ALA A 39 -1.58 1.12 6.77
C ALA A 39 -0.89 -0.20 6.40
N LEU A 40 0.42 -0.17 6.17
CA LEU A 40 1.21 -1.34 5.82
C LEU A 40 1.29 -2.37 6.96
N TYR A 41 1.47 -1.90 8.20
CA TYR A 41 1.47 -2.75 9.38
C TYR A 41 0.10 -3.38 9.60
N THR A 42 -0.98 -2.59 9.51
CA THR A 42 -2.35 -3.12 9.63
C THR A 42 -2.66 -4.16 8.55
N ALA A 43 -2.22 -3.92 7.32
CA ALA A 43 -2.35 -4.87 6.22
C ALA A 43 -1.61 -6.18 6.52
N SER A 44 -0.36 -6.11 7.00
CA SER A 44 0.45 -7.30 7.27
C SER A 44 -0.14 -8.22 8.35
N GLN A 45 -0.98 -7.70 9.25
CA GLN A 45 -1.65 -8.51 10.27
C GLN A 45 -2.80 -9.37 9.72
N LEU A 46 -3.17 -9.24 8.44
CA LEU A 46 -4.32 -9.94 7.85
C LEU A 46 -3.99 -11.34 7.31
N GLY A 47 -2.72 -11.75 7.39
CA GLY A 47 -2.24 -13.06 6.94
C GLY A 47 -0.80 -13.32 7.37
N ASP A 48 -0.19 -14.33 6.78
CA ASP A 48 1.13 -14.83 7.15
C ASP A 48 2.24 -14.22 6.29
N ILE A 49 1.93 -13.95 5.01
CA ILE A 49 2.89 -13.47 4.01
C ILE A 49 2.40 -12.18 3.40
N PHE A 50 3.18 -11.12 3.54
CA PHE A 50 2.85 -9.81 3.00
C PHE A 50 3.69 -9.49 1.76
N VAL A 51 2.99 -9.35 0.64
CA VAL A 51 3.55 -8.94 -0.65
C VAL A 51 3.17 -7.50 -0.96
N LEU A 52 4.16 -6.70 -1.33
CA LEU A 52 3.99 -5.29 -1.70
C LEU A 52 4.39 -4.99 -3.13
N GLN A 53 3.49 -4.36 -3.87
CA GLN A 53 3.82 -3.69 -5.12
C GLN A 53 4.10 -2.22 -4.85
N ILE A 54 5.28 -1.76 -5.24
CA ILE A 54 5.68 -0.36 -5.19
C ILE A 54 5.45 0.24 -6.57
N ASP A 55 4.61 1.27 -6.64
CA ASP A 55 4.36 1.98 -7.89
C ASP A 55 5.64 2.70 -8.32
N GLY A 56 6.11 2.41 -9.53
CA GLY A 56 7.30 3.01 -10.09
C GLY A 56 7.10 4.47 -10.49
N ASN A 57 8.21 5.16 -10.76
CA ASN A 57 8.23 6.60 -10.98
C ASN A 57 7.31 7.03 -12.12
N ARG A 58 7.30 6.27 -13.23
CA ARG A 58 6.45 6.56 -14.39
C ARG A 58 4.97 6.47 -14.04
N LEU A 59 4.59 5.42 -13.30
CA LEU A 59 3.21 5.21 -12.89
C LEU A 59 2.73 6.32 -11.94
N VAL A 60 3.58 6.69 -10.97
CA VAL A 60 3.27 7.76 -10.03
C VAL A 60 3.17 9.12 -10.75
N LYS A 61 4.09 9.44 -11.66
CA LYS A 61 4.04 10.65 -12.52
C LYS A 61 2.73 10.74 -13.27
N ASN A 62 2.33 9.66 -13.94
CA ASN A 62 1.10 9.62 -14.74
C ASN A 62 -0.16 9.80 -13.88
N ARG A 63 -0.17 9.26 -12.65
CA ARG A 63 -1.34 9.30 -11.75
C ARG A 63 -1.45 10.60 -10.96
N LYS A 64 -0.32 11.18 -10.54
CA LYS A 64 -0.27 12.28 -9.56
C LYS A 64 0.31 13.60 -10.11
N GLY A 65 0.75 13.61 -11.37
CA GLY A 65 1.37 14.77 -12.02
C GLY A 65 2.90 14.70 -12.08
N LYS A 66 3.50 15.57 -12.91
CA LYS A 66 4.93 15.55 -13.25
C LYS A 66 5.87 15.72 -12.06
N GLU A 67 5.43 16.45 -11.03
CA GLU A 67 6.18 16.75 -9.81
C GLU A 67 6.25 15.57 -8.82
N ARG A 68 5.58 14.45 -9.11
CA ARG A 68 5.53 13.26 -8.25
C ARG A 68 6.15 12.07 -8.98
N PRO A 69 6.82 11.11 -8.32
CA PRO A 69 7.11 11.08 -6.87
C PRO A 69 8.26 12.02 -6.50
N PHE A 70 8.36 12.37 -5.21
CA PHE A 70 9.50 13.11 -4.66
C PHE A 70 10.69 12.21 -4.37
N MET A 71 10.46 10.94 -4.05
CA MET A 71 11.51 9.92 -3.88
C MET A 71 11.53 8.94 -5.04
N ASP A 72 12.72 8.53 -5.46
CA ASP A 72 12.91 7.53 -6.50
C ASP A 72 12.32 6.18 -6.10
N GLU A 73 11.88 5.38 -7.08
CA GLU A 73 11.33 4.06 -6.85
C GLU A 73 12.27 3.11 -6.11
N LYS A 74 13.59 3.24 -6.31
CA LYS A 74 14.59 2.43 -5.60
C LYS A 74 14.72 2.85 -4.14
N GLU A 75 14.69 4.14 -3.85
CA GLU A 75 14.74 4.67 -2.47
C GLU A 75 13.50 4.24 -1.69
N ARG A 76 12.31 4.38 -2.32
CA ARG A 76 11.04 3.90 -1.77
C ARG A 76 11.10 2.41 -1.52
N ALA A 77 11.62 1.63 -2.47
CA ALA A 77 11.78 0.19 -2.31
C ALA A 77 12.73 -0.20 -1.18
N GLN A 78 13.85 0.51 -1.01
CA GLN A 78 14.77 0.29 0.11
C GLN A 78 14.09 0.52 1.46
N ILE A 79 13.33 1.61 1.61
CA ILE A 79 12.55 1.86 2.83
C ILE A 79 11.55 0.74 3.07
N ILE A 80 10.74 0.39 2.07
CA ILE A 80 9.69 -0.63 2.20
C ILE A 80 10.28 -2.01 2.54
N THR A 81 11.37 -2.41 1.89
CA THR A 81 12.01 -3.71 2.14
C THR A 81 12.79 -3.78 3.44
N SER A 82 13.03 -2.64 4.11
CA SER A 82 13.59 -2.62 5.47
C SER A 82 12.56 -2.94 6.56
N LEU A 83 11.25 -2.90 6.24
CA LEU A 83 10.19 -3.17 7.19
C LEU A 83 10.10 -4.68 7.46
N LYS A 84 10.30 -5.09 8.72
CA LYS A 84 10.37 -6.52 9.13
C LYS A 84 9.16 -7.36 8.73
N PHE A 85 7.99 -6.75 8.64
CA PHE A 85 6.74 -7.42 8.30
C PHE A 85 6.46 -7.47 6.78
N VAL A 86 7.39 -7.02 5.94
CA VAL A 86 7.29 -7.10 4.48
C VAL A 86 8.12 -8.28 4.00
N ASN A 87 7.44 -9.36 3.61
CA ASN A 87 8.11 -10.59 3.15
C ASN A 87 8.66 -10.41 1.74
N PHE A 88 7.87 -9.83 0.82
CA PHE A 88 8.27 -9.63 -0.57
C PHE A 88 7.82 -8.27 -1.06
N ALA A 89 8.67 -7.60 -1.84
CA ALA A 89 8.29 -6.40 -2.56
C ALA A 89 8.78 -6.44 -4.00
N PHE A 90 8.12 -5.72 -4.89
CA PHE A 90 8.57 -5.51 -6.27
C PHE A 90 8.13 -4.14 -6.78
N ILE A 91 8.88 -3.59 -7.73
CA ILE A 91 8.54 -2.33 -8.39
C ILE A 91 7.77 -2.61 -9.68
N SER A 92 6.72 -1.84 -9.91
CA SER A 92 5.86 -1.95 -11.09
C SER A 92 5.70 -0.59 -11.78
N ASN A 93 5.94 -0.54 -13.08
CA ASN A 93 5.74 0.66 -13.91
C ASN A 93 4.56 0.51 -14.90
N THR A 94 3.73 -0.52 -14.73
CA THR A 94 2.62 -0.84 -15.64
C THR A 94 1.30 -0.27 -15.09
N PRO A 95 0.55 0.49 -15.89
CA PRO A 95 -0.82 0.87 -15.52
C PRO A 95 -1.67 -0.38 -15.24
N SER A 96 -2.49 -0.33 -14.18
CA SER A 96 -3.38 -1.44 -13.79
C SER A 96 -2.68 -2.76 -13.40
N GLU A 97 -1.39 -2.72 -13.03
CA GLU A 97 -0.63 -3.94 -12.66
C GLU A 97 -1.23 -4.69 -11.47
N ASP A 98 -2.04 -4.03 -10.64
CA ASP A 98 -2.80 -4.73 -9.59
C ASP A 98 -3.57 -5.92 -10.16
N ILE A 99 -4.16 -5.83 -11.35
CA ILE A 99 -4.89 -6.93 -11.98
C ILE A 99 -3.94 -8.09 -12.29
N ARG A 100 -2.81 -7.80 -12.93
CA ARG A 100 -1.81 -8.80 -13.31
C ARG A 100 -1.20 -9.44 -12.07
N THR A 101 -0.86 -8.64 -11.07
CA THR A 101 -0.35 -9.10 -9.79
C THR A 101 -1.35 -10.00 -9.08
N LEU A 102 -2.64 -9.61 -9.05
CA LEU A 102 -3.70 -10.43 -8.47
C LEU A 102 -3.87 -11.76 -9.20
N GLN A 103 -3.76 -11.78 -10.54
CA GLN A 103 -3.81 -13.02 -11.32
C GLN A 103 -2.60 -13.92 -11.08
N MET A 104 -1.40 -13.34 -10.94
CA MET A 104 -0.17 -14.10 -10.77
C MET A 104 0.03 -14.62 -9.35
N ILE A 105 -0.27 -13.79 -8.34
CA ILE A 105 -0.08 -14.13 -6.92
C ILE A 105 -1.30 -14.83 -6.34
N ASN A 106 -2.51 -14.50 -6.83
CA ASN A 106 -3.79 -14.99 -6.32
C ASN A 106 -3.88 -14.89 -4.77
N PRO A 107 -3.76 -13.68 -4.19
CA PRO A 107 -3.71 -13.52 -2.74
C PRO A 107 -5.06 -13.81 -2.06
N ASP A 108 -5.00 -14.29 -0.82
CA ASP A 108 -6.17 -14.51 0.04
C ASP A 108 -6.78 -13.21 0.56
N VAL A 109 -5.95 -12.18 0.72
CA VAL A 109 -6.38 -10.86 1.16
C VAL A 109 -5.78 -9.80 0.25
N PHE A 110 -6.63 -9.00 -0.37
CA PHE A 110 -6.21 -7.81 -1.09
C PHE A 110 -6.56 -6.54 -0.32
N VAL A 111 -5.56 -5.75 0.04
CA VAL A 111 -5.74 -4.56 0.88
C VAL A 111 -5.66 -3.29 0.05
N ARG A 112 -6.62 -2.39 0.27
CA ARG A 112 -6.69 -1.07 -0.34
C ARG A 112 -6.88 0.00 0.72
N ALA A 113 -6.16 1.11 0.59
CA ALA A 113 -6.49 2.31 1.35
C ALA A 113 -7.72 2.98 0.72
N LYS A 114 -8.70 3.38 1.52
CA LYS A 114 -9.87 4.14 1.06
C LYS A 114 -9.40 5.49 0.52
N LEU A 115 -9.89 5.88 -0.65
CA LEU A 115 -9.58 7.19 -1.23
C LEU A 115 -10.69 8.15 -0.81
N HIS A 116 -10.37 9.12 0.05
CA HIS A 116 -11.36 10.11 0.54
C HIS A 116 -11.78 11.13 -0.54
N THR A 117 -11.08 11.20 -1.67
CA THR A 117 -11.28 12.20 -2.72
C THR A 117 -11.65 11.61 -4.09
N GLU A 118 -11.92 10.29 -4.19
CA GLU A 118 -12.21 9.66 -5.48
C GLU A 118 -13.66 9.93 -5.91
N THR A 119 -13.86 10.98 -6.70
CA THR A 119 -15.16 11.30 -7.34
C THR A 119 -15.42 10.49 -8.61
N ASN A 120 -14.41 9.76 -9.11
CA ASN A 120 -14.52 8.99 -10.34
C ASN A 120 -15.23 7.65 -10.10
N LEU A 121 -16.56 7.67 -10.25
CA LEU A 121 -17.45 6.54 -10.06
C LEU A 121 -17.08 5.34 -10.95
N ASP A 122 -16.65 5.58 -12.20
CA ASP A 122 -16.28 4.53 -13.15
C ASP A 122 -15.03 3.79 -12.71
N ARG A 123 -14.03 4.50 -12.20
CA ARG A 123 -12.84 3.86 -11.61
C ARG A 123 -13.22 3.01 -10.40
N LYS A 124 -14.12 3.50 -9.54
CA LYS A 124 -14.58 2.79 -8.34
C LYS A 124 -15.36 1.52 -8.69
N ILE A 125 -16.25 1.59 -9.68
CA ILE A 125 -17.01 0.44 -10.19
C ILE A 125 -16.09 -0.55 -10.89
N ARG A 126 -15.16 -0.07 -11.71
CA ARG A 126 -14.20 -0.91 -12.44
C ARG A 126 -13.24 -1.61 -11.48
N GLU A 127 -12.68 -0.89 -10.51
CA GLU A 127 -11.87 -1.50 -9.45
C GLU A 127 -12.70 -2.51 -8.66
N LYS A 128 -13.89 -2.17 -8.16
CA LYS A 128 -14.72 -3.13 -7.42
C LYS A 128 -15.05 -4.38 -8.24
N THR A 129 -15.43 -4.21 -9.52
CA THR A 129 -15.83 -5.32 -10.41
C THR A 129 -14.65 -6.20 -10.79
N ILE A 130 -13.53 -5.60 -11.19
CA ILE A 130 -12.32 -6.35 -11.56
C ILE A 130 -11.74 -7.04 -10.34
N LEU A 131 -11.66 -6.36 -9.20
CA LEU A 131 -11.10 -6.93 -7.98
C LEU A 131 -11.97 -8.08 -7.46
N THR A 132 -13.29 -7.93 -7.43
CA THR A 132 -14.18 -9.03 -6.97
C THR A 132 -14.13 -10.25 -7.89
N LYS A 133 -13.91 -10.06 -9.20
CA LYS A 133 -13.81 -11.17 -10.16
C LYS A 133 -12.41 -11.79 -10.25
N MET A 134 -11.36 -11.02 -9.98
CA MET A 134 -9.97 -11.44 -10.17
C MET A 134 -9.28 -11.85 -8.87
N THR A 135 -9.83 -11.52 -7.70
CA THR A 135 -9.34 -12.05 -6.42
C THR A 135 -10.19 -13.25 -6.00
N ARG A 136 -9.57 -14.41 -5.82
CA ARG A 136 -10.25 -15.51 -5.09
C ARG A 136 -10.38 -15.21 -3.60
N GLY A 137 -9.49 -14.35 -3.09
CA GLY A 137 -9.50 -13.85 -1.73
C GLY A 137 -10.52 -12.73 -1.47
N ARG A 138 -10.50 -12.21 -0.24
CA ARG A 138 -11.34 -11.08 0.19
C ARG A 138 -10.62 -9.74 0.03
N ILE A 139 -11.39 -8.68 -0.22
CA ILE A 139 -10.86 -7.31 -0.29
C ILE A 139 -11.08 -6.62 1.05
N VAL A 140 -10.05 -5.97 1.59
CA VAL A 140 -10.11 -5.18 2.82
C VAL A 140 -9.78 -3.73 2.51
N TRP A 141 -10.67 -2.83 2.96
CA TRP A 141 -10.51 -1.40 2.80
C TRP A 141 -10.07 -0.76 4.12
N LEU A 142 -8.85 -0.25 4.17
CA LEU A 142 -8.32 0.46 5.34
C LEU A 142 -8.68 1.95 5.27
N GLU A 143 -9.07 2.53 6.40
CA GLU A 143 -9.15 3.99 6.54
C GLU A 143 -7.76 4.60 6.42
N GLN A 144 -7.66 5.79 5.84
CA GLN A 144 -6.41 6.54 5.87
C GLN A 144 -6.21 7.15 7.25
N THR A 145 -4.96 7.44 7.62
CA THR A 145 -4.63 8.30 8.77
C THR A 145 -4.83 9.75 8.33
N PRO A 146 -5.98 10.39 8.58
CA PRO A 146 -6.34 11.65 7.94
C PRO A 146 -5.38 12.79 8.30
N GLU A 147 -4.66 12.70 9.42
CA GLU A 147 -3.75 13.72 9.93
C GLU A 147 -2.49 13.87 9.09
N ILE A 148 -2.07 12.83 8.35
CA ILE A 148 -0.79 12.82 7.63
C ILE A 148 -0.91 12.22 6.23
N SER A 149 -0.36 12.92 5.26
CA SER A 149 -0.19 12.43 3.89
C SER A 149 0.98 13.12 3.23
N THR A 150 1.51 12.54 2.16
CA THR A 150 2.58 13.15 1.37
C THR A 150 2.20 14.54 0.85
N THR A 151 0.92 14.78 0.55
CA THR A 151 0.43 16.11 0.15
C THR A 151 0.49 17.07 1.32
N LYS A 152 0.01 16.68 2.50
CA LYS A 152 0.04 17.53 3.71
C LYS A 152 1.47 17.89 4.12
N ILE A 153 2.40 16.94 4.09
CA ILE A 153 3.82 17.18 4.39
C ILE A 153 4.40 18.22 3.42
N VAL A 154 4.19 18.05 2.12
CA VAL A 154 4.71 18.99 1.12
C VAL A 154 4.07 20.37 1.28
N SER A 155 2.75 20.45 1.51
CA SER A 155 2.07 21.72 1.77
C SER A 155 2.63 22.44 3.01
N ALA A 156 2.94 21.71 4.07
CA ALA A 156 3.56 22.26 5.28
C ALA A 156 4.95 22.87 5.03
N LEU A 157 5.75 22.22 4.19
CA LEU A 157 7.11 22.69 3.88
C LEU A 157 7.10 23.92 2.97
N ILE A 158 6.12 24.00 2.05
CA ILE A 158 5.99 25.14 1.12
C ILE A 158 5.30 26.33 1.79
N LYS A 159 4.37 26.09 2.72
CA LYS A 159 3.60 27.11 3.45
C LYS A 159 3.68 26.89 4.96
N PRO A 160 4.84 27.16 5.59
CA PRO A 160 5.07 26.83 7.00
C PRO A 160 4.14 27.58 7.97
N ASN A 161 3.69 28.79 7.61
CA ASN A 161 2.81 29.60 8.46
C ASN A 161 1.33 29.11 8.47
N ASP A 162 0.94 28.24 7.55
CA ASP A 162 -0.44 27.75 7.42
C ASP A 162 -0.64 26.35 8.07
N PHE A 163 0.41 25.75 8.65
CA PHE A 163 0.39 24.36 9.08
C PHE A 163 0.36 24.19 10.61
N HIS A 164 -0.82 23.87 11.15
CA HIS A 164 -0.97 23.46 12.55
C HIS A 164 -0.95 21.94 12.68
N PHE A 165 0.23 21.34 12.84
CA PHE A 165 0.36 19.91 13.16
C PHE A 165 0.53 19.69 14.65
N ASN A 166 -0.41 18.97 15.26
CA ASN A 166 -0.31 18.56 16.66
C ASN A 166 0.03 17.06 16.75
N PRO A 167 1.30 16.68 16.98
CA PRO A 167 1.72 15.29 16.98
C PRO A 167 1.22 14.45 18.18
N ARG A 168 0.66 15.07 19.23
CA ARG A 168 0.37 14.39 20.51
C ARG A 168 -1.10 14.14 20.81
N LYS A 169 -2.05 14.54 19.95
CA LYS A 169 -3.49 14.33 20.22
C LYS A 169 -3.99 12.89 19.96
N ASN A 170 -3.22 12.02 19.29
CA ASN A 170 -3.72 10.74 18.78
C ASN A 170 -3.00 9.48 19.32
N LEU A 171 -2.23 9.61 20.40
CA LEU A 171 -1.70 8.45 21.15
C LEU A 171 -2.73 7.85 22.13
N SER A 172 -3.96 8.37 22.20
CA SER A 172 -5.03 7.71 22.94
C SER A 172 -5.48 6.46 22.18
N MET A 173 -4.79 5.36 22.49
CA MET A 173 -5.26 4.00 22.23
C MET A 173 -6.74 3.93 22.62
N LYS A 174 -7.63 3.66 21.66
CA LYS A 174 -8.78 2.82 22.00
C LYS A 174 -8.23 1.41 22.11
N SER A 175 -7.73 1.08 23.30
CA SER A 175 -7.73 -0.28 23.79
C SER A 175 -9.20 -0.74 23.77
N THR A 176 -9.66 -1.30 22.66
CA THR A 176 -10.80 -2.20 22.71
C THR A 176 -10.31 -3.41 23.49
N SER A 177 -10.67 -3.40 24.77
CA SER A 177 -10.67 -4.55 25.64
C SER A 177 -11.26 -5.76 24.92
N LEU A 178 -10.41 -6.73 24.59
CA LEU A 178 -10.84 -8.12 24.59
C LEU A 178 -10.94 -8.49 26.07
N ALA A 179 -12.11 -8.23 26.65
CA ALA A 179 -12.52 -8.76 27.92
C ALA A 179 -13.69 -9.72 27.65
N ASN A 180 -13.39 -11.00 27.90
CA ASN A 180 -14.26 -12.18 28.01
C ASN A 180 -14.95 -12.69 26.74
#